data_AF-A0A2R6K8X5-F1
#
_entry.id   AF-A0A2R6K8X5-F1
#
_cell.length_a   1.000
_cell.length_b   1.000
_cell.length_c   1.000
_cell.angle_alpha   90.00
_cell.angle_beta   90.00
_cell.angle_gamma   90.00
#
_symmetry.space_group_name_H-M   'P 1'
#
loop_
_entity.id
_entity.type
_entity.pdbx_description
1 polymer ?
#
loop_
_entity_poly.entity_id
_entity_poly.type
_entity_poly.pdbx_seq_one_letter_code
_entity_poly.pdbx_strand_id
1 'polypeptide(L)'
;VPAEFADVLATVTDDGADVAVGSRRHPRSEITSHQTFARRFLGDGFAWLVRRMLDADLYDYQCGAKAITAESWDAVRQHLYEPGFAWDVELVAMAGALELDVAEVPIVWEDQPGSTVSPVRTSIRLARALVSSRHRAKQIRDSRVHNAIAATRDDPTALVDKHD
;
A
#
# COMPACT_ATOMS: atom_id res chain seq x y z
N VAL A 1 9.60 -20.02 6.55
CA VAL A 1 8.86 -18.75 6.42
C VAL A 1 7.72 -18.83 7.43
N PRO A 2 7.43 -17.80 8.24
CA PRO A 2 6.29 -17.83 9.16
C PRO A 2 5.00 -18.21 8.40
N ALA A 3 4.08 -18.95 9.03
CA ALA A 3 2.89 -19.50 8.37
C ALA A 3 2.05 -18.41 7.69
N GLU A 4 2.05 -17.22 8.28
CA GLU A 4 1.34 -16.03 7.82
C GLU A 4 1.82 -15.53 6.46
N PHE A 5 3.11 -15.73 6.11
CA PHE A 5 3.61 -15.40 4.79
C PHE A 5 3.18 -16.43 3.74
N ALA A 6 2.96 -17.68 4.14
CA ALA A 6 2.41 -18.69 3.24
C ALA A 6 0.98 -18.32 2.85
N ASP A 7 0.18 -17.81 3.79
CA ASP A 7 -1.17 -17.33 3.52
C ASP A 7 -1.17 -16.13 2.56
N VAL A 8 -0.28 -15.16 2.75
CA VAL A 8 -0.13 -14.01 1.82
C VAL A 8 0.23 -14.49 0.40
N LEU A 9 1.09 -15.50 0.27
CA LEU A 9 1.45 -16.05 -1.03
C LEU A 9 0.30 -16.86 -1.66
N ALA A 10 -0.36 -17.70 -0.87
CA ALA A 10 -1.50 -18.52 -1.32
C ALA A 10 -2.64 -17.64 -1.86
N THR A 11 -2.87 -16.47 -1.28
CA THR A 11 -3.89 -15.54 -1.79
C THR A 11 -3.61 -15.07 -3.22
N VAL A 12 -2.34 -15.00 -3.64
CA VAL A 12 -1.97 -14.65 -5.01
C VAL A 12 -1.87 -15.88 -5.92
N THR A 13 -1.37 -17.00 -5.40
CA THR A 13 -1.15 -18.21 -6.23
C THR A 13 -2.39 -19.08 -6.40
N ASP A 14 -3.24 -19.13 -5.38
CA ASP A 14 -4.32 -20.11 -5.24
C ASP A 14 -5.70 -19.43 -5.27
N ASP A 15 -5.85 -18.29 -4.59
CA ASP A 15 -7.13 -17.56 -4.52
C ASP A 15 -7.35 -16.58 -5.68
N GLY A 16 -6.29 -16.28 -6.45
CA GLY A 16 -6.36 -15.49 -7.68
C GLY A 16 -6.34 -13.97 -7.51
N ALA A 17 -5.98 -13.46 -6.33
CA ALA A 17 -5.80 -12.02 -6.15
C ALA A 17 -4.55 -11.51 -6.89
N ASP A 18 -4.62 -10.32 -7.47
CA ASP A 18 -3.47 -9.68 -8.13
C ASP A 18 -2.40 -9.26 -7.11
N VAL A 19 -2.85 -8.76 -5.97
CA VAL A 19 -2.00 -8.26 -4.88
C VAL A 19 -2.56 -8.73 -3.53
N ALA A 20 -1.72 -9.34 -2.70
CA ALA A 20 -2.05 -9.65 -1.32
C ALA A 20 -1.24 -8.76 -0.37
N VAL A 21 -1.91 -8.18 0.62
CA VAL A 21 -1.30 -7.34 1.66
C VAL A 21 -1.58 -7.96 3.02
N GLY A 22 -0.52 -8.37 3.72
CA GLY A 22 -0.62 -8.79 5.10
C GLY A 22 -1.12 -7.66 5.99
N SER A 23 -1.81 -7.96 7.07
CA SER A 23 -2.43 -6.94 7.92
C SER A 23 -2.34 -7.27 9.39
N ARG A 24 -1.70 -6.36 10.13
CA ARG A 24 -1.59 -6.43 11.60
C ARG A 24 -2.80 -5.82 12.28
N ARG A 25 -3.58 -5.02 11.53
CA ARG A 25 -4.74 -4.27 12.02
C ARG A 25 -6.07 -4.87 11.57
N HIS A 26 -6.04 -6.01 10.89
CA HIS A 26 -7.23 -6.72 10.49
C HIS A 26 -8.08 -7.03 11.74
N PRO A 27 -9.42 -6.93 11.69
CA PRO A 27 -10.30 -7.25 12.83
C PRO A 27 -10.14 -8.68 13.41
N ARG A 28 -9.42 -9.55 12.69
CA ARG A 28 -9.11 -10.94 13.08
C ARG A 28 -7.68 -11.10 13.61
N SER A 29 -6.87 -10.05 13.58
CA SER A 29 -5.49 -10.05 14.10
C SER A 29 -5.48 -9.72 15.58
N GLU A 30 -4.68 -10.44 16.37
CA GLU A 30 -4.49 -10.18 17.80
C GLU A 30 -3.41 -9.11 17.99
N ILE A 31 -3.82 -7.90 18.37
CA ILE A 31 -2.88 -6.80 18.64
C ILE A 31 -2.58 -6.76 20.14
N THR A 32 -1.40 -7.25 20.53
CA THR A 32 -0.88 -7.08 21.89
C THR A 32 0.00 -5.84 21.93
N SER A 33 -0.59 -4.64 22.03
CA SER A 33 0.18 -3.39 22.10
C SER A 33 -0.39 -2.41 23.10
N HIS A 34 0.42 -2.07 24.12
CA HIS A 34 0.16 -1.05 25.13
C HIS A 34 0.54 0.36 24.58
N GLN A 35 -0.11 0.83 23.51
CA GLN A 35 0.10 2.20 23.04
C GLN A 35 -0.81 3.21 23.76
N THR A 36 -0.27 4.40 24.06
CA THR A 36 -1.01 5.52 24.67
C THR A 36 -2.23 5.89 23.81
N PHE A 37 -3.37 6.15 24.45
CA PHE A 37 -4.66 6.44 23.80
C PHE A 37 -4.58 7.50 22.68
N ALA A 38 -3.74 8.53 22.86
CA ALA A 38 -3.50 9.57 21.85
C ALA A 38 -2.79 9.06 20.58
N ARG A 39 -1.84 8.13 20.71
CA ARG A 39 -1.12 7.52 19.58
C ARG A 39 -2.03 6.59 18.79
N ARG A 40 -2.93 5.88 19.48
CA ARG A 40 -3.99 5.08 18.87
C ARG A 40 -4.96 5.95 18.08
N PHE A 41 -5.47 7.03 18.68
CA PHE A 41 -6.42 7.93 18.01
C PHE A 41 -5.85 8.60 16.75
N LEU A 42 -4.60 9.07 16.80
CA LEU A 42 -3.92 9.62 15.61
C LEU A 42 -3.68 8.55 14.53
N GLY A 43 -3.34 7.32 14.93
CA GLY A 43 -3.17 6.18 14.03
C GLY A 43 -4.48 5.75 13.37
N ASP A 44 -5.58 5.76 14.12
CA ASP A 44 -6.93 5.41 13.64
C ASP A 44 -7.48 6.49 12.70
N GLY A 45 -7.28 7.77 13.02
CA GLY A 45 -7.66 8.89 12.16
C GLY A 45 -6.89 8.90 10.83
N PHE A 46 -5.59 8.59 10.87
CA PHE A 46 -4.79 8.43 9.65
C PHE A 46 -5.26 7.23 8.82
N ALA A 47 -5.51 6.07 9.45
CA ALA A 47 -6.02 4.90 8.75
C ALA A 47 -7.39 5.17 8.10
N TRP A 48 -8.29 5.86 8.80
CA TRP A 48 -9.58 6.29 8.25
C TRP A 48 -9.41 7.23 7.04
N LEU A 49 -8.49 8.18 7.12
CA LEU A 49 -8.21 9.10 6.03
C LEU A 49 -7.65 8.36 4.80
N VAL A 50 -6.69 7.45 5.00
CA VAL A 50 -6.11 6.62 3.93
C VAL A 50 -7.19 5.79 3.24
N ARG A 51 -8.07 5.13 4.01
CA ARG A 51 -9.21 4.37 3.48
C ARG A 51 -10.15 5.18 2.62
N ARG A 52 -10.35 6.46 2.95
CA ARG A 52 -11.18 7.36 2.13
C ARG A 52 -10.43 7.91 0.92
N MET A 53 -9.10 7.87 0.96
CA MET A 53 -8.23 8.48 -0.04
C MET A 53 -7.71 7.49 -1.09
N LEU A 54 -7.76 6.18 -0.83
CA LEU A 54 -7.30 5.14 -1.74
C LEU A 54 -8.46 4.26 -2.19
N ASP A 55 -8.34 3.69 -3.38
CA ASP A 55 -9.40 2.86 -3.97
C ASP A 55 -9.42 1.44 -3.37
N ALA A 56 -8.28 0.91 -2.92
CA ALA A 56 -8.21 -0.34 -2.16
C ALA A 56 -8.57 -0.11 -0.69
N ASP A 57 -9.58 -0.82 -0.18
CA ASP A 57 -10.00 -0.73 1.23
C ASP A 57 -9.27 -1.77 2.10
N LEU A 58 -8.24 -1.32 2.82
CA LEU A 58 -7.42 -2.14 3.71
C LEU A 58 -7.44 -1.56 5.13
N TYR A 59 -7.23 -2.41 6.14
CA TYR A 59 -7.00 -2.01 7.52
C TYR A 59 -5.51 -1.65 7.79
N ASP A 60 -4.55 -2.22 7.06
CA ASP A 60 -3.10 -1.97 7.20
C ASP A 60 -2.39 -1.79 5.84
N TYR A 61 -2.26 -0.54 5.40
CA TYR A 61 -1.55 -0.19 4.16
C TYR A 61 -0.02 -0.30 4.27
N GLN A 62 0.52 -0.35 5.50
CA GLN A 62 1.96 -0.20 5.78
C GLN A 62 2.59 -1.51 6.29
N CYS A 63 1.91 -2.63 6.10
CA CYS A 63 2.53 -3.92 6.34
C CYS A 63 3.52 -4.24 5.22
N GLY A 64 4.72 -4.67 5.60
CA GLY A 64 5.75 -5.07 4.65
C GLY A 64 5.58 -6.49 4.09
N ALA A 65 4.66 -7.28 4.64
CA ALA A 65 4.29 -8.57 4.05
C ALA A 65 3.34 -8.32 2.88
N LYS A 66 3.86 -8.42 1.65
CA LYS A 66 3.07 -8.25 0.43
C LYS A 66 3.48 -9.28 -0.61
N ALA A 67 2.52 -9.77 -1.38
CA ALA A 67 2.73 -10.57 -2.57
C ALA A 67 1.98 -9.93 -3.75
N ILE A 68 2.51 -10.11 -4.95
CA ILE A 68 1.94 -9.57 -6.19
C ILE A 68 2.28 -10.54 -7.33
N THR A 69 1.35 -10.73 -8.28
CA THR A 69 1.66 -11.53 -9.48
C THR A 69 2.72 -10.81 -10.33
N ALA A 70 3.46 -11.56 -11.15
CA ALA A 70 4.43 -10.96 -12.06
C ALA A 70 3.78 -10.00 -13.07
N GLU A 71 2.61 -10.35 -13.59
CA GLU A 71 1.85 -9.54 -14.54
C GLU A 71 1.39 -8.22 -13.91
N SER A 72 0.79 -8.30 -12.71
CA SER A 72 0.35 -7.13 -11.96
C SER A 72 1.54 -6.23 -11.57
N TRP A 73 2.69 -6.83 -11.24
CA TRP A 73 3.91 -6.08 -10.95
C TRP A 73 4.42 -5.29 -12.16
N ASP A 74 4.41 -5.89 -13.35
CA ASP A 74 4.86 -5.20 -14.58
C ASP A 74 4.00 -3.97 -14.91
N ALA A 75 2.70 -4.02 -14.62
CA ALA A 75 1.82 -2.87 -14.73
C ALA A 75 2.10 -1.82 -13.64
N VAL A 76 2.23 -2.24 -12.38
CA VAL A 76 2.33 -1.32 -11.24
C VAL A 76 3.70 -0.62 -11.18
N ARG A 77 4.80 -1.31 -11.48
CA ARG A 77 6.17 -0.79 -11.29
C ARG A 77 6.47 0.48 -12.08
N GLN A 78 5.77 0.69 -13.20
CA GLN A 78 5.88 1.90 -14.03
C GLN A 78 5.26 3.14 -13.37
N HIS A 79 4.56 2.96 -12.25
CA HIS A 79 3.88 4.03 -11.54
C HIS A 79 4.36 4.21 -10.09
N LEU A 80 5.49 3.58 -9.73
CA LEU A 80 6.12 3.74 -8.41
C LEU A 80 7.22 4.79 -8.47
N TYR A 81 7.21 5.72 -7.52
CA TYR A 81 8.07 6.90 -7.45
C TYR A 81 8.71 7.10 -6.08
N GLU A 82 8.14 6.52 -5.03
CA GLU A 82 8.54 6.64 -3.62
C GLU A 82 9.54 5.54 -3.22
N PRO A 83 10.83 5.85 -3.05
CA PRO A 83 11.85 4.86 -2.68
C PRO A 83 11.93 4.59 -1.17
N GLY A 84 11.16 5.32 -0.35
CA GLY A 84 11.24 5.27 1.11
C GLY A 84 10.15 4.43 1.78
N PHE A 85 10.01 4.61 3.09
CA PHE A 85 9.02 3.91 3.94
C PHE A 85 7.55 4.02 3.51
N ALA A 86 7.23 4.86 2.55
CA ALA A 86 5.87 5.05 2.05
C ALA A 86 5.61 4.30 0.74
N TRP A 87 6.58 3.55 0.20
CA TRP A 87 6.44 2.77 -1.03
C TRP A 87 5.27 1.78 -0.95
N ASP A 88 5.05 1.17 0.21
CA ASP A 88 3.94 0.23 0.46
C ASP A 88 2.57 0.87 0.23
N VAL A 89 2.43 2.15 0.60
CA VAL A 89 1.19 2.92 0.43
C VAL A 89 1.01 3.31 -1.03
N GLU A 90 2.09 3.70 -1.71
CA GLU A 90 2.04 4.02 -3.13
C GLU A 90 1.71 2.79 -3.97
N LEU A 91 2.29 1.63 -3.65
CA LEU A 91 1.99 0.35 -4.29
C LEU A 91 0.49 0.04 -4.24
N VAL A 92 -0.11 0.10 -3.05
CA VAL A 92 -1.55 -0.17 -2.89
C VAL A 92 -2.40 0.88 -3.61
N ALA A 93 -1.99 2.15 -3.57
CA ALA A 93 -2.67 3.22 -4.29
C ALA A 93 -2.67 2.99 -5.81
N MET A 94 -1.53 2.61 -6.38
CA MET A 94 -1.40 2.35 -7.81
C MET A 94 -2.15 1.07 -8.21
N ALA A 95 -2.07 0.01 -7.39
CA ALA A 95 -2.81 -1.22 -7.64
C ALA A 95 -4.32 -0.99 -7.71
N GLY A 96 -4.89 -0.26 -6.74
CA GLY A 96 -6.31 0.12 -6.77
C GLY A 96 -6.66 1.03 -7.95
N ALA A 97 -5.77 1.96 -8.32
CA ALA A 97 -5.98 2.82 -9.49
C ALA A 97 -5.94 2.07 -10.83
N LEU A 98 -5.19 0.96 -10.87
CA LEU A 98 -5.10 0.05 -11.99
C LEU A 98 -6.20 -1.03 -11.96
N GLU A 99 -7.16 -0.93 -11.03
CA GLU A 99 -8.29 -1.85 -10.87
C GLU A 99 -7.85 -3.30 -10.65
N LEU A 100 -6.68 -3.49 -10.03
CA LEU A 100 -6.19 -4.80 -9.62
C LEU A 100 -6.96 -5.28 -8.38
N ASP A 101 -7.14 -6.60 -8.27
CA ASP A 101 -7.74 -7.21 -7.09
C ASP A 101 -6.74 -7.24 -5.92
N VAL A 102 -7.00 -6.40 -4.92
CA VAL A 102 -6.14 -6.26 -3.74
C VAL A 102 -6.82 -6.91 -2.54
N ALA A 103 -6.26 -8.04 -2.10
CA ALA A 103 -6.75 -8.79 -0.95
C ALA A 103 -5.95 -8.47 0.33
N GLU A 104 -6.65 -8.40 1.46
CA GLU A 104 -6.03 -8.23 2.77
C GLU A 104 -5.99 -9.54 3.55
N VAL A 105 -4.80 -9.93 4.01
CA VAL A 105 -4.56 -11.18 4.73
C VAL A 105 -4.20 -10.89 6.18
N PRO A 106 -4.95 -11.38 7.18
CA PRO A 106 -4.60 -11.17 8.58
C PRO A 106 -3.27 -11.86 8.89
N ILE A 107 -2.35 -11.15 9.56
CA ILE A 107 -1.09 -11.74 10.03
C ILE A 107 -0.91 -11.50 11.53
N VAL A 108 -0.25 -12.43 12.21
CA VAL A 108 0.27 -12.26 13.56
C VAL A 108 1.63 -11.58 13.44
N TRP A 109 1.81 -10.49 14.19
CA TRP A 109 3.07 -9.76 14.21
C TRP A 109 3.48 -9.48 15.65
N GLU A 110 4.66 -9.92 16.01
CA GLU A 110 5.27 -9.63 17.31
C GLU A 110 6.15 -8.38 17.19
N ASP A 111 5.77 -7.32 17.89
CA ASP A 111 6.54 -6.07 17.90
C ASP A 111 7.89 -6.28 18.59
N GLN A 112 8.97 -6.20 17.82
CA GLN A 112 10.33 -6.20 18.35
C GLN A 112 10.62 -4.84 19.03
N PRO A 113 10.94 -4.79 20.34
CA PRO A 113 11.23 -3.54 21.02
C PRO A 113 12.56 -2.95 20.51
N GLY A 114 12.51 -1.75 19.92
CA GLY A 114 13.73 -1.06 19.45
C GLY A 114 13.56 -0.18 18.21
N SER A 115 12.42 0.49 18.03
CA SER A 115 12.21 1.35 16.85
C SER A 115 13.12 2.59 16.89
N THR A 116 14.03 2.69 15.92
CA THR A 116 14.90 3.86 15.67
C THR A 116 14.20 4.96 14.86
N VAL A 117 12.92 4.79 14.54
CA VAL A 117 12.18 5.66 13.63
C VAL A 117 11.50 6.80 14.38
N SER A 118 11.80 8.05 14.00
CA SER A 118 11.17 9.25 14.56
C SER A 118 9.68 9.31 14.21
N PRO A 119 8.75 9.23 15.18
CA PRO A 119 7.32 9.14 14.89
C PRO A 119 6.78 10.35 14.12
N VAL A 120 7.17 11.57 14.51
CA VAL A 120 6.65 12.81 13.92
C VAL A 120 7.13 13.01 12.49
N ARG A 121 8.44 12.83 12.24
CA ARG A 121 9.01 12.99 10.89
C ARG A 121 8.45 11.95 9.93
N THR A 122 8.29 10.72 10.38
CA THR A 122 7.70 9.63 9.59
C THR A 122 6.24 9.91 9.27
N SER A 123 5.43 10.38 10.22
CA SER A 123 4.03 10.74 9.94
C SER A 123 3.89 11.84 8.87
N ILE A 124 4.71 12.89 8.92
CA ILE A 124 4.67 13.96 7.89
C ILE A 124 5.08 13.42 6.53
N ARG A 125 6.10 12.56 6.46
CA ARG A 125 6.54 11.94 5.21
C ARG A 125 5.44 11.05 4.62
N LEU A 126 4.80 10.23 5.46
CA LEU A 126 3.67 9.39 5.06
C LEU A 126 2.48 10.19 4.56
N ALA A 127 2.12 11.29 5.23
CA ALA A 127 1.03 12.15 4.81
C ALA A 127 1.30 12.78 3.42
N ARG A 128 2.54 13.23 3.17
CA ARG A 128 2.92 13.76 1.85
C ARG A 128 2.87 12.68 0.77
N ALA A 129 3.40 11.50 1.07
CA ALA A 129 3.38 10.36 0.16
C ALA A 129 1.96 9.90 -0.16
N LEU A 130 1.05 9.92 0.82
CA LEU A 130 -0.36 9.62 0.61
C LEU A 130 -1.02 10.62 -0.37
N VAL A 131 -0.77 11.91 -0.18
CA VAL A 131 -1.33 12.95 -1.07
C VAL A 131 -0.77 12.81 -2.49
N SER A 132 0.54 12.60 -2.65
CA SER A 132 1.13 12.40 -3.98
C SER A 132 0.64 11.11 -4.64
N SER A 133 0.53 10.02 -3.88
CA SER A 133 0.02 8.73 -4.37
C SER A 133 -1.43 8.85 -4.81
N ARG A 134 -2.29 9.52 -4.04
CA ARG A 134 -3.68 9.77 -4.45
C ARG A 134 -3.76 10.62 -5.73
N HIS A 135 -2.93 11.65 -5.84
CA HIS A 135 -2.91 12.48 -7.04
C HIS A 135 -2.52 11.67 -8.28
N ARG A 136 -1.47 10.84 -8.18
CA ARG A 136 -1.04 9.94 -9.25
C ARG A 136 -2.07 8.87 -9.57
N ALA A 137 -2.65 8.23 -8.56
CA ALA A 137 -3.73 7.26 -8.72
C ALA A 137 -4.90 7.85 -9.51
N LYS A 138 -5.29 9.09 -9.18
CA LYS A 138 -6.31 9.81 -9.93
C LYS A 138 -5.90 10.07 -11.38
N GLN A 139 -4.64 10.44 -11.64
CA GLN A 139 -4.15 10.60 -13.01
C GLN A 139 -4.19 9.30 -13.81
N ILE A 140 -3.80 8.16 -13.24
CA ILE A 140 -3.89 6.85 -13.91
C ILE A 140 -5.33 6.54 -14.28
N ARG A 141 -6.27 6.76 -13.35
CA ARG A 141 -7.70 6.54 -13.60
C ARG A 141 -8.25 7.50 -14.66
N ASP A 142 -7.97 8.79 -14.51
CA ASP A 142 -8.41 9.82 -15.46
C ASP A 142 -7.80 9.56 -16.85
N SER A 143 -6.56 9.06 -16.93
CA SER A 143 -5.88 8.64 -18.14
C SER A 143 -6.38 7.30 -18.69
N ARG A 144 -6.84 6.35 -17.88
CA ARG A 144 -7.52 5.15 -18.41
C ARG A 144 -8.88 5.51 -19.00
N VAL A 145 -9.65 6.33 -18.28
CA VAL A 145 -10.92 6.88 -18.75
C VAL A 145 -10.71 7.77 -19.98
N HIS A 146 -9.65 8.59 -19.99
CA HIS A 146 -9.28 9.40 -21.15
C HIS A 146 -8.67 8.58 -22.27
N ASN A 147 -7.81 7.58 -22.07
CA ASN A 147 -7.22 6.76 -23.13
C ASN A 147 -8.28 5.87 -23.80
N ALA A 148 -9.37 5.54 -23.10
CA ALA A 148 -10.57 5.01 -23.73
C ALA A 148 -11.26 6.01 -24.69
N ILE A 149 -10.85 7.29 -24.69
CA ILE A 149 -11.45 8.43 -25.42
C ILE A 149 -10.44 9.25 -26.28
N ALA A 150 -9.15 9.37 -25.93
CA ALA A 150 -8.06 10.06 -26.63
C ALA A 150 -6.72 9.92 -25.86
N ALA A 151 -5.64 9.60 -26.57
CA ALA A 151 -4.30 9.39 -26.00
C ALA A 151 -3.43 10.65 -25.98
N THR A 152 -2.48 10.67 -25.03
CA THR A 152 -1.20 11.42 -24.95
C THR A 152 -1.13 12.42 -23.79
N ARG A 153 -0.35 12.08 -22.75
CA ARG A 153 0.22 13.03 -21.78
C ARG A 153 1.61 12.54 -21.34
N ASP A 154 2.53 13.49 -21.19
CA ASP A 154 3.88 13.27 -20.65
C ASP A 154 3.82 12.97 -19.15
N ASP A 155 4.34 11.80 -18.75
CA ASP A 155 4.40 11.35 -17.35
C ASP A 155 5.82 11.47 -16.77
N PRO A 156 5.94 11.68 -15.45
CA PRO A 156 7.24 11.69 -14.77
C PRO A 156 7.91 10.30 -14.77
N THR A 157 9.25 10.28 -14.67
CA THR A 157 10.10 9.06 -14.69
C THR A 157 9.90 8.18 -13.46
N ALA A 158 9.47 6.93 -13.68
CA ALA A 158 9.24 5.93 -12.64
C ALA A 158 10.55 5.50 -11.96
N LEU A 159 10.46 4.90 -10.76
CA LEU A 159 11.63 4.37 -10.04
C LEU A 159 12.40 3.34 -10.87
N VAL A 160 11.69 2.53 -11.64
CA VAL A 160 12.31 1.49 -12.47
C VAL A 160 13.19 2.06 -13.58
N ASP A 161 12.94 3.30 -14.01
CA ASP A 161 13.68 3.97 -15.09
C ASP A 161 14.78 4.93 -14.58
N LYS A 162 14.98 5.03 -13.25
CA LYS A 162 16.00 5.95 -12.68
C LYS A 162 17.43 5.41 -12.72
N HIS A 163 17.63 4.18 -13.16
CA HIS A 163 18.93 3.48 -13.14
C HIS A 163 19.39 2.91 -14.49
N ASP A 164 18.74 3.33 -15.59
CA ASP A 164 19.19 3.09 -16.96
C ASP A 164 20.05 4.25 -17.50
#